data_AF-A0AA46DC60-F1
#
_entry.id   AF-A0AA46DC60-F1
#
_cell.length_a   1.000
_cell.length_b   1.000
_cell.length_c   1.000
_cell.angle_alpha   90.00
_cell.angle_beta   90.00
_cell.angle_gamma   90.00
#
_symmetry.space_group_name_H-M   'P 1'
#
loop_
_entity.id
_entity.type
_entity.pdbx_description
1 polymer ?
#
loop_
_entity_poly.entity_id
_entity_poly.type
_entity_poly.pdbx_seq_one_letter_code
_entity_poly.pdbx_strand_id
1 'polypeptide(L)'
;MDVICGTGATLAPSLLDELAVYRHRIFIETLKWDLPTENGREQDQFDGPQTGYVIARDETGAICGCARLLPTTGPYLLADVFPQLLHGAPVPRHERIWELSRFASMNCGAPHQLSRQMELKVAEHVFATALHFAARHGVERFVTVSPLGVERLLRRAGLHIHRAGPPVMVGGHPLFACWIEVDAHSLRLLAHYVPPRERVAPALRANAPAATADTARSWT
;
A
#
# COMPACT_ATOMS: atom_id res chain seq x y z
N MET A 1 -9.36 -15.17 10.97
CA MET A 1 -8.55 -14.22 10.19
C MET A 1 -7.91 -13.24 11.16
N ASP A 2 -6.60 -13.05 11.04
CA ASP A 2 -5.80 -12.11 11.82
C ASP A 2 -5.27 -11.02 10.90
N VAL A 3 -5.14 -9.79 11.38
CA VAL A 3 -4.49 -8.72 10.63
C VAL A 3 -3.35 -8.17 11.48
N ILE A 4 -2.24 -7.85 10.86
CA ILE A 4 -1.03 -7.35 11.52
C ILE A 4 -0.68 -6.05 10.82
N CYS A 5 -0.36 -5.01 11.60
CA CYS A 5 0.18 -3.77 11.07
C CYS A 5 1.42 -3.34 11.86
N GLY A 6 2.34 -2.69 11.16
CA GLY A 6 3.62 -2.23 11.71
C GLY A 6 4.52 -1.70 10.60
N THR A 7 5.74 -1.31 10.96
CA THR A 7 6.78 -0.91 10.01
C THR A 7 7.75 -2.04 9.71
N GLY A 8 8.54 -1.92 8.65
CA GLY A 8 9.64 -2.85 8.33
C GLY A 8 10.62 -3.06 9.49
N ALA A 9 10.81 -2.07 10.36
CA ALA A 9 11.66 -2.18 11.55
C ALA A 9 11.02 -2.98 12.70
N THR A 10 9.69 -3.12 12.72
CA THR A 10 8.95 -3.75 13.83
C THR A 10 8.43 -5.14 13.54
N LEU A 11 8.18 -5.42 12.26
CA LEU A 11 7.67 -6.71 11.84
C LEU A 11 8.82 -7.71 11.81
N ALA A 12 8.49 -8.96 12.15
CA ALA A 12 9.48 -10.03 12.13
C ALA A 12 10.06 -10.19 10.72
N PRO A 13 11.39 -10.35 10.54
CA PRO A 13 11.99 -10.53 9.23
C PRO A 13 11.36 -11.68 8.43
N SER A 14 11.01 -12.79 9.09
CA SER A 14 10.32 -13.92 8.46
C SER A 14 8.94 -13.54 7.90
N LEU A 15 8.20 -12.66 8.56
CA LEU A 15 6.90 -12.18 8.09
C LEU A 15 7.05 -11.27 6.86
N LEU A 16 8.10 -10.45 6.81
CA LEU A 16 8.41 -9.62 5.64
C LEU A 16 8.86 -10.46 4.45
N ASP A 17 9.62 -11.54 4.69
CA ASP A 17 9.98 -12.51 3.67
C ASP A 17 8.76 -13.24 3.11
N GLU A 18 7.85 -13.70 3.98
CA GLU A 18 6.58 -14.29 3.56
C GLU A 18 5.73 -13.30 2.74
N LEU A 19 5.70 -12.02 3.15
CA LEU A 19 5.01 -10.97 2.41
C LEU A 19 5.61 -10.77 1.01
N ALA A 20 6.93 -10.76 0.88
CA ALA A 20 7.61 -10.61 -0.41
C ALA A 20 7.27 -11.77 -1.38
N VAL A 21 7.21 -12.99 -0.87
CA VAL A 21 6.78 -14.18 -1.66
C VAL A 21 5.30 -14.09 -2.01
N TYR A 22 4.45 -13.67 -1.08
CA TYR A 22 3.02 -13.46 -1.35
C TYR A 22 2.81 -12.42 -2.46
N ARG A 23 3.49 -11.27 -2.36
CA ARG A 23 3.44 -10.20 -3.35
C ARG A 23 3.90 -10.66 -4.73
N HIS A 24 4.94 -11.49 -4.81
CA HIS A 24 5.38 -12.11 -6.05
C HIS A 24 4.27 -12.92 -6.72
N ARG A 25 3.64 -13.83 -5.97
CA ARG A 25 2.54 -14.66 -6.47
C ARG A 25 1.37 -13.82 -6.98
N ILE A 26 1.06 -12.72 -6.28
CA ILE A 26 -0.04 -11.84 -6.67
C ILE A 26 0.32 -10.96 -7.86
N PHE A 27 1.28 -10.07 -7.71
CA PHE A 27 1.51 -9.00 -8.67
C PHE A 27 2.14 -9.53 -9.95
N ILE A 28 3.02 -10.53 -9.85
CA ILE A 28 3.76 -11.06 -10.99
C ILE A 28 3.10 -12.33 -11.53
N GLU A 29 2.91 -13.37 -10.71
CA GLU A 29 2.41 -14.65 -11.23
C GLU A 29 0.92 -14.59 -11.60
N THR A 30 0.09 -13.88 -10.82
CA THR A 30 -1.36 -13.83 -11.04
C THR A 30 -1.77 -12.65 -11.91
N LEU A 31 -1.36 -11.44 -11.54
CA LEU A 31 -1.75 -10.20 -12.22
C LEU A 31 -0.86 -9.85 -13.42
N LYS A 32 0.24 -10.59 -13.62
CA LYS A 32 1.16 -10.45 -14.77
C LYS A 32 1.75 -9.04 -14.91
N TRP A 33 1.98 -8.35 -13.81
CA TRP A 33 2.68 -7.07 -13.84
C TRP A 33 4.14 -7.30 -14.20
N ASP A 34 4.65 -6.47 -15.11
CA ASP A 34 6.05 -6.47 -15.51
C ASP A 34 6.87 -5.69 -14.48
N LEU A 35 7.26 -6.38 -13.41
CA LEU A 35 8.05 -5.84 -12.30
C LEU A 35 9.35 -6.63 -12.15
N PRO A 36 10.46 -5.98 -11.77
CA PRO A 36 11.68 -6.69 -11.41
C PRO A 36 11.40 -7.64 -10.24
N THR A 37 11.93 -8.85 -10.34
CA THR A 37 11.81 -9.89 -9.30
C THR A 37 13.13 -10.62 -9.16
N GLU A 38 13.45 -11.01 -7.94
CA GLU A 38 14.62 -11.81 -7.62
C GLU A 38 14.19 -12.95 -6.70
N ASN A 39 14.58 -14.19 -7.03
CA ASN A 39 14.36 -15.37 -6.18
C ASN A 39 12.90 -15.57 -5.72
N GLY A 40 11.92 -15.26 -6.59
CA GLY A 40 10.50 -15.42 -6.29
C GLY A 40 9.97 -14.46 -5.21
N ARG A 41 10.63 -13.30 -5.04
CA ARG A 41 10.25 -12.25 -4.09
C ARG A 41 9.96 -10.96 -4.85
N GLU A 42 8.87 -10.27 -4.49
CA GLU A 42 8.58 -8.94 -4.98
C GLU A 42 8.84 -7.91 -3.88
N GLN A 43 9.93 -7.16 -4.06
CA GLN A 43 10.35 -6.03 -3.24
C GLN A 43 10.90 -4.96 -4.17
N ASP A 44 10.67 -3.69 -3.83
CA ASP A 44 11.18 -2.56 -4.60
C ASP A 44 11.89 -1.55 -3.69
N GLN A 45 12.36 -0.43 -4.26
CA GLN A 45 13.11 0.60 -3.54
C GLN A 45 12.31 1.28 -2.41
N PHE A 46 11.00 1.09 -2.35
CA PHE A 46 10.14 1.66 -1.31
C PHE A 46 9.91 0.68 -0.15
N ASP A 47 10.51 -0.52 -0.19
CA ASP A 47 10.50 -1.47 0.91
C ASP A 47 11.72 -1.25 1.82
N GLY A 48 11.47 -0.81 3.06
CA GLY A 48 12.53 -0.49 4.01
C GLY A 48 12.05 -0.40 5.46
N PRO A 49 12.95 -0.03 6.40
CA PRO A 49 12.64 -0.05 7.83
C PRO A 49 11.47 0.85 8.25
N GLN A 50 11.26 1.95 7.55
CA GLN A 50 10.17 2.90 7.83
C GLN A 50 8.91 2.64 7.01
N THR A 51 8.91 1.63 6.13
CA THR A 51 7.73 1.30 5.32
C THR A 51 6.66 0.68 6.19
N GLY A 52 5.44 1.23 6.13
CA GLY A 52 4.29 0.69 6.83
C GLY A 52 3.69 -0.48 6.05
N TYR A 53 3.32 -1.54 6.75
CA TYR A 53 2.69 -2.71 6.17
C TYR A 53 1.43 -3.05 6.95
N VAL A 54 0.40 -3.47 6.21
CA VAL A 54 -0.79 -4.15 6.74
C VAL A 54 -0.82 -5.52 6.09
N ILE A 55 -0.93 -6.58 6.88
CA ILE A 55 -0.85 -7.97 6.42
C ILE A 55 -2.00 -8.75 7.04
N ALA A 56 -2.87 -9.32 6.21
CA ALA A 56 -3.93 -10.21 6.65
C ALA A 56 -3.51 -11.67 6.50
N ARG A 57 -3.78 -12.49 7.52
CA ARG A 57 -3.58 -13.93 7.54
C ARG A 57 -4.89 -14.67 7.74
N ASP A 58 -5.09 -15.74 7.00
CA ASP A 58 -6.24 -16.63 7.16
C ASP A 58 -6.10 -17.51 8.42
N GLU A 59 -7.06 -18.42 8.63
CA GLU A 59 -7.09 -19.31 9.79
C GLU A 59 -5.95 -20.34 9.80
N THR A 60 -5.31 -20.58 8.65
CA THR A 60 -4.13 -21.46 8.54
C THR A 60 -2.82 -20.71 8.82
N GLY A 61 -2.89 -19.38 8.97
CA GLY A 61 -1.73 -18.51 9.13
C GLY A 61 -1.11 -18.03 7.82
N ALA A 62 -1.63 -18.45 6.66
CA ALA A 62 -1.15 -18.00 5.36
C ALA A 62 -1.59 -16.56 5.06
N ILE A 63 -0.71 -15.78 4.44
CA ILE A 63 -1.04 -14.41 4.01
C ILE A 63 -2.12 -14.47 2.92
N CYS A 64 -3.21 -13.73 3.13
CA CYS A 64 -4.34 -13.64 2.22
C CYS A 64 -4.66 -12.20 1.80
N GLY A 65 -3.94 -11.22 2.33
CA GLY A 65 -4.08 -9.82 1.93
C GLY A 65 -2.95 -8.95 2.44
N CYS A 66 -2.69 -7.84 1.75
CA CYS A 66 -1.72 -6.86 2.18
C CYS A 66 -2.01 -5.44 1.67
N ALA A 67 -1.40 -4.46 2.32
CA ALA A 67 -1.22 -3.10 1.82
C ALA A 67 0.12 -2.54 2.31
N ARG A 68 0.70 -1.61 1.54
CA ARG A 68 1.89 -0.85 1.88
C ARG A 68 1.55 0.62 2.06
N LEU A 69 2.14 1.25 3.09
CA LEU A 69 1.91 2.63 3.49
C LEU A 69 3.24 3.39 3.50
N LEU A 70 3.32 4.51 2.79
CA LEU A 70 4.55 5.30 2.61
C LEU A 70 4.29 6.78 2.94
N PRO A 71 5.08 7.43 3.80
CA PRO A 71 4.97 8.87 4.01
C PRO A 71 5.33 9.64 2.74
N THR A 72 4.47 10.55 2.29
CA THR A 72 4.76 11.32 1.06
C THR A 72 5.93 12.30 1.21
N THR A 73 6.39 12.54 2.43
CA THR A 73 7.60 13.32 2.74
C THR A 73 8.90 12.61 2.33
N GLY A 74 8.89 11.30 2.11
CA GLY A 74 10.02 10.51 1.59
C GLY A 74 9.74 9.95 0.19
N PRO A 75 10.62 9.15 -0.42
CA PRO A 75 10.37 8.50 -1.71
C PRO A 75 9.08 7.67 -1.72
N TYR A 76 8.27 7.76 -2.78
CA TYR A 76 7.02 6.99 -2.91
C TYR A 76 6.64 6.79 -4.39
N LEU A 77 5.79 5.79 -4.66
CA LEU A 77 5.55 5.26 -6.00
C LEU A 77 4.99 6.32 -6.96
N LEU A 78 3.97 7.08 -6.56
CA LEU A 78 3.37 8.11 -7.40
C LEU A 78 4.34 9.24 -7.73
N ALA A 79 5.20 9.66 -6.81
CA ALA A 79 6.19 10.71 -7.11
C ALA A 79 7.28 10.25 -8.07
N ASP A 80 7.80 9.04 -7.85
CA ASP A 80 9.06 8.62 -8.46
C ASP A 80 8.85 7.79 -9.73
N VAL A 81 7.69 7.11 -9.86
CA VAL A 81 7.39 6.19 -10.97
C VAL A 81 6.22 6.66 -11.83
N PHE A 82 5.20 7.27 -11.22
CA PHE A 82 3.98 7.68 -11.95
C PHE A 82 3.60 9.18 -11.83
N PRO A 83 4.54 10.14 -11.82
CA PRO A 83 4.20 11.55 -11.63
C PRO A 83 3.27 12.10 -12.72
N GLN A 84 3.28 11.50 -13.92
CA GLN A 84 2.36 11.83 -15.02
C GLN A 84 0.87 11.69 -14.64
N LEU A 85 0.53 10.87 -13.64
CA LEU A 85 -0.85 10.70 -13.18
C LEU A 85 -1.41 11.93 -12.44
N LEU A 86 -0.55 12.90 -12.12
CA LEU A 86 -0.93 14.17 -11.50
C LEU A 86 -1.26 15.27 -12.53
N HIS A 87 -1.04 15.03 -13.82
CA HIS A 87 -1.38 15.99 -14.90
C HIS A 87 -0.81 17.39 -14.68
N GLY A 88 0.46 17.46 -14.26
CA GLY A 88 1.16 18.72 -14.00
C GLY A 88 0.85 19.36 -12.64
N ALA A 89 -0.06 18.78 -11.85
CA ALA A 89 -0.24 19.20 -10.47
C ALA A 89 1.01 18.87 -9.62
N PRO A 90 1.30 19.66 -8.57
CA PRO A 90 2.43 19.40 -7.69
C PRO A 90 2.37 18.01 -7.05
N VAL A 91 3.53 17.36 -6.96
CA VAL A 91 3.71 16.08 -6.27
C VAL A 91 3.43 16.27 -4.76
N PRO A 92 2.46 15.54 -4.17
CA PRO A 92 2.14 15.66 -2.75
C PRO A 92 3.34 15.37 -1.84
N ARG A 93 3.68 16.30 -0.95
CA ARG A 93 4.77 16.15 0.01
C ARG A 93 4.31 16.73 1.35
N HIS A 94 3.68 15.92 2.20
CA HIS A 94 3.10 16.42 3.45
C HIS A 94 3.03 15.33 4.54
N GLU A 95 3.32 15.69 5.80
CA GLU A 95 3.36 14.75 6.93
C GLU A 95 2.02 14.04 7.17
N ARG A 96 0.91 14.72 6.86
CA ARG A 96 -0.46 14.19 6.98
C ARG A 96 -0.98 13.48 5.73
N ILE A 97 -0.12 13.25 4.74
CA ILE A 97 -0.48 12.54 3.51
C ILE A 97 0.45 11.36 3.34
N TRP A 98 -0.11 10.16 3.27
CA TRP A 98 0.63 8.94 2.95
C TRP A 98 0.20 8.38 1.59
N GLU A 99 1.05 7.62 0.95
CA GLU A 99 0.68 6.76 -0.17
C GLU A 99 0.22 5.40 0.34
N LEU A 100 -0.87 4.86 -0.24
CA LEU A 100 -1.27 3.47 -0.13
C LEU A 100 -1.00 2.74 -1.45
N SER A 101 -0.13 1.75 -1.42
CA SER A 101 0.27 0.93 -2.57
C SER A 101 0.25 -0.57 -2.24
N ARG A 102 0.52 -1.43 -3.25
CA ARG A 102 0.59 -2.91 -3.11
C ARG A 102 -0.62 -3.50 -2.36
N PHE A 103 -1.82 -3.02 -2.69
CA PHE A 103 -3.06 -3.51 -2.11
C PHE A 103 -3.50 -4.81 -2.80
N ALA A 104 -3.66 -5.88 -2.03
CA ALA A 104 -4.11 -7.19 -2.51
C ALA A 104 -4.92 -7.94 -1.46
N SER A 105 -5.84 -8.81 -1.89
CA SER A 105 -6.76 -9.56 -1.01
C SER A 105 -7.14 -10.94 -1.60
N MET A 106 -6.14 -11.74 -1.99
CA MET A 106 -6.33 -13.04 -2.64
C MET A 106 -5.59 -14.13 -1.84
N ASN A 107 -6.08 -15.36 -1.83
CA ASN A 107 -5.34 -16.50 -1.25
C ASN A 107 -4.67 -17.30 -2.36
N CYS A 108 -3.34 -17.43 -2.31
CA CYS A 108 -2.55 -18.21 -3.28
C CYS A 108 -2.15 -19.61 -2.77
N GLY A 109 -2.51 -19.97 -1.55
CA GLY A 109 -2.02 -21.16 -0.85
C GLY A 109 -3.04 -22.26 -0.58
N ALA A 110 -4.34 -22.00 -0.74
CA ALA A 110 -5.39 -22.99 -0.53
C ALA A 110 -5.80 -23.68 -1.84
N PRO A 111 -6.16 -24.98 -1.81
CA PRO A 111 -6.72 -25.70 -2.97
C PRO A 111 -8.06 -25.10 -3.47
N HIS A 112 -8.65 -24.18 -2.69
CA HIS A 112 -9.82 -23.40 -3.06
C HIS A 112 -9.45 -21.92 -3.13
N GLN A 113 -9.62 -21.30 -4.30
CA GLN A 113 -9.64 -19.85 -4.42
C GLN A 113 -10.67 -19.29 -3.45
N LEU A 114 -10.35 -18.16 -2.81
CA LEU A 114 -11.33 -17.47 -1.98
C LEU A 114 -12.56 -17.18 -2.83
N SER A 115 -13.74 -17.35 -2.24
CA SER A 115 -14.93 -16.81 -2.88
C SER A 115 -14.77 -15.29 -2.98
N ARG A 116 -15.29 -14.68 -4.04
CA ARG A 116 -15.25 -13.22 -4.23
C ARG A 116 -15.76 -12.45 -3.01
N GLN A 117 -16.72 -13.02 -2.27
CA GLN A 117 -17.22 -12.43 -1.02
C GLN A 117 -16.16 -12.43 0.09
N MET A 118 -15.36 -13.48 0.19
CA MET A 118 -14.29 -13.55 1.17
C MET A 118 -13.14 -12.61 0.81
N GLU A 119 -12.75 -12.52 -0.46
CA GLU A 119 -11.75 -11.55 -0.92
C GLU A 119 -12.16 -10.11 -0.59
N LEU A 120 -13.44 -9.77 -0.79
CA LEU A 120 -13.97 -8.47 -0.40
C LEU A 120 -13.87 -8.22 1.11
N LYS A 121 -14.20 -9.20 1.94
CA LYS A 121 -14.05 -9.08 3.40
C LYS A 121 -12.60 -8.89 3.83
N VAL A 122 -11.66 -9.58 3.18
CA VAL A 122 -10.23 -9.40 3.41
C VAL A 122 -9.80 -7.99 3.00
N ALA A 123 -10.22 -7.54 1.82
CA ALA A 123 -9.94 -6.19 1.32
C ALA A 123 -10.46 -5.12 2.29
N GLU A 124 -11.71 -5.24 2.74
CA GLU A 124 -12.33 -4.32 3.69
C GLU A 124 -11.57 -4.29 5.03
N HIS A 125 -11.15 -5.45 5.57
CA HIS A 125 -10.38 -5.50 6.82
C HIS A 125 -8.98 -4.91 6.68
N VAL A 126 -8.25 -5.23 5.60
CA VAL A 126 -6.92 -4.66 5.31
C VAL A 126 -7.04 -3.14 5.16
N PHE A 127 -8.04 -2.66 4.42
CA PHE A 127 -8.25 -1.24 4.19
C PHE A 127 -8.67 -0.50 5.47
N ALA A 128 -9.57 -1.08 6.26
CA ALA A 128 -9.97 -0.55 7.57
C ALA A 128 -8.76 -0.40 8.50
N THR A 129 -7.91 -1.43 8.54
CA THR A 129 -6.69 -1.42 9.35
C THR A 129 -5.73 -0.34 8.87
N ALA A 130 -5.55 -0.17 7.56
CA ALA A 130 -4.74 0.90 6.99
C ALA A 130 -5.27 2.29 7.38
N LEU A 131 -6.57 2.54 7.27
CA LEU A 131 -7.21 3.79 7.68
C LEU A 131 -7.01 4.09 9.17
N HIS A 132 -7.28 3.11 10.04
CA HIS A 132 -7.10 3.28 11.48
C HIS A 132 -5.64 3.54 11.87
N PHE A 133 -4.71 2.80 11.24
CA PHE A 133 -3.29 2.97 11.47
C PHE A 133 -2.82 4.37 11.04
N ALA A 134 -3.23 4.84 9.87
CA ALA A 134 -2.92 6.17 9.38
C ALA A 134 -3.54 7.28 10.25
N ALA A 135 -4.81 7.13 10.63
CA ALA A 135 -5.51 8.10 11.50
C ALA A 135 -4.80 8.28 12.85
N ARG A 136 -4.30 7.19 13.47
CA ARG A 136 -3.51 7.26 14.72
C ARG A 136 -2.19 7.99 14.56
N HIS A 137 -1.66 8.05 13.35
CA HIS A 137 -0.44 8.78 13.01
C HIS A 137 -0.72 10.22 12.54
N GLY A 138 -1.97 10.69 12.63
CA GLY A 138 -2.35 12.06 12.23
C GLY A 138 -2.43 12.25 10.71
N VAL A 139 -2.50 11.16 9.94
CA VAL A 139 -2.71 11.20 8.50
C VAL A 139 -4.17 11.53 8.21
N GLU A 140 -4.39 12.48 7.31
CA GLU A 140 -5.72 12.94 6.92
C GLU A 140 -6.13 12.37 5.57
N ARG A 141 -5.18 12.00 4.71
CA ARG A 141 -5.44 11.51 3.36
C ARG A 141 -4.44 10.45 2.92
N PHE A 142 -4.95 9.49 2.14
CA PHE A 142 -4.11 8.66 1.28
C PHE A 142 -4.10 9.18 -0.15
N VAL A 143 -2.98 9.01 -0.82
CA VAL A 143 -2.89 9.00 -2.29
C VAL A 143 -2.57 7.58 -2.76
N THR A 144 -3.13 7.13 -3.88
CA THR A 144 -2.85 5.79 -4.43
C THR A 144 -2.82 5.82 -5.94
N VAL A 145 -1.97 4.98 -6.55
CA VAL A 145 -2.03 4.65 -7.97
C VAL A 145 -2.87 3.39 -8.12
N SER A 146 -3.99 3.50 -8.81
CA SER A 146 -4.98 2.42 -8.89
C SER A 146 -5.44 2.18 -10.32
N PRO A 147 -5.77 0.93 -10.70
CA PRO A 147 -6.52 0.65 -11.91
C PRO A 147 -7.98 1.05 -11.73
N LEU A 148 -8.68 1.36 -12.83
CA LEU A 148 -10.08 1.79 -12.82
C LEU A 148 -11.05 0.84 -12.10
N GLY A 149 -10.75 -0.46 -12.08
CA GLY A 149 -11.57 -1.45 -11.36
C GLY A 149 -11.65 -1.20 -9.85
N VAL A 150 -10.57 -0.69 -9.25
CA VAL A 150 -10.47 -0.38 -7.81
C VAL A 150 -11.31 0.86 -7.47
N GLU A 151 -11.39 1.85 -8.36
CA GLU A 151 -12.25 3.02 -8.13
C GLU A 151 -13.70 2.63 -7.87
N ARG A 152 -14.22 1.72 -8.70
CA ARG A 152 -15.60 1.25 -8.58
C ARG A 152 -15.83 0.54 -7.24
N LEU A 153 -14.83 -0.21 -6.75
CA LEU A 153 -14.90 -0.87 -5.46
C LEU A 153 -14.94 0.16 -4.33
N LEU A 154 -14.02 1.13 -4.33
CA LEU A 154 -13.93 2.17 -3.31
C LEU A 154 -15.20 3.04 -3.25
N ARG A 155 -15.77 3.41 -4.41
CA ARG A 155 -17.05 4.15 -4.48
C ARG A 155 -18.20 3.32 -3.91
N ARG A 156 -18.26 2.03 -4.22
CA ARG A 156 -19.31 1.13 -3.70
C ARG A 156 -19.21 0.95 -2.18
N ALA A 157 -18.00 1.00 -1.63
CA ALA A 157 -17.77 0.98 -0.19
C ALA A 157 -18.21 2.29 0.51
N GLY A 158 -18.62 3.32 -0.23
CA GLY A 158 -19.07 4.60 0.34
C GLY A 158 -17.95 5.52 0.82
N LEU A 159 -16.70 5.20 0.47
CA LEU A 159 -15.53 5.99 0.84
C LEU A 159 -15.49 7.32 0.09
N HIS A 160 -15.04 8.37 0.78
CA HIS A 160 -14.78 9.65 0.15
C HIS A 160 -13.49 9.57 -0.66
N ILE A 161 -13.66 9.44 -1.98
CA ILE A 161 -12.56 9.38 -2.92
C ILE A 161 -12.74 10.38 -4.05
N HIS A 162 -11.62 10.89 -4.55
CA HIS A 162 -11.61 11.72 -5.76
C HIS A 162 -10.35 11.47 -6.57
N ARG A 163 -10.44 11.58 -7.90
CA ARG A 163 -9.27 11.41 -8.76
C ARG A 163 -8.38 12.65 -8.65
N ALA A 164 -7.07 12.47 -8.59
CA ALA A 164 -6.10 13.58 -8.69
C ALA A 164 -5.97 14.09 -10.13
N GLY A 165 -6.36 13.27 -11.11
CA GLY A 165 -6.45 13.63 -12.52
C GLY A 165 -7.09 12.51 -13.35
N PRO A 166 -7.30 12.71 -14.67
CA PRO A 166 -7.85 11.68 -15.53
C PRO A 166 -6.93 10.44 -15.65
N PRO A 167 -7.46 9.26 -16.01
CA PRO A 167 -6.64 8.07 -16.19
C PRO A 167 -5.66 8.21 -17.35
N VAL A 168 -4.49 7.57 -17.22
CA VAL A 168 -3.43 7.50 -18.23
C VAL A 168 -3.13 6.03 -18.52
N MET A 169 -2.83 5.71 -19.78
CA MET A 169 -2.38 4.38 -20.17
C MET A 169 -0.92 4.18 -19.80
N VAL A 170 -0.66 3.19 -18.94
CA VAL A 170 0.69 2.82 -18.49
C VAL A 170 0.85 1.31 -18.63
N GLY A 171 1.82 0.87 -19.43
CA GLY A 171 2.03 -0.56 -19.69
C GLY A 171 0.79 -1.28 -20.24
N GLY A 172 -0.05 -0.59 -21.02
CA GLY A 172 -1.30 -1.15 -21.55
C GLY A 172 -2.48 -1.16 -20.58
N HIS A 173 -2.32 -0.64 -19.36
CA HIS A 173 -3.38 -0.57 -18.35
C HIS A 173 -3.80 0.88 -18.06
N PRO A 174 -5.11 1.17 -17.93
CA PRO A 174 -5.57 2.49 -17.52
C PRO A 174 -5.39 2.67 -16.01
N LEU A 175 -4.42 3.50 -15.63
CA LEU A 175 -4.11 3.84 -14.24
C LEU A 175 -4.49 5.28 -13.94
N PHE A 176 -4.80 5.58 -12.68
CA PHE A 176 -5.05 6.93 -12.21
C PHE A 176 -4.56 7.11 -10.78
N ALA A 177 -4.25 8.35 -10.41
CA ALA A 177 -4.00 8.73 -9.03
C ALA A 177 -5.32 9.06 -8.32
N CYS A 178 -5.53 8.49 -7.14
CA CYS A 178 -6.74 8.63 -6.34
C CYS A 178 -6.41 9.17 -4.95
N TRP A 179 -7.18 10.15 -4.51
CA TRP A 179 -7.22 10.61 -3.13
C TRP A 179 -8.29 9.85 -2.37
N ILE A 180 -7.99 9.45 -1.14
CA ILE A 180 -8.92 8.80 -0.22
C ILE A 180 -8.85 9.52 1.13
N GLU A 181 -9.98 10.02 1.61
CA GLU A 181 -10.04 10.73 2.89
C GLU A 181 -9.97 9.76 4.09
N VAL A 182 -9.08 10.07 5.03
CA VAL A 182 -8.98 9.42 6.35
C VAL A 182 -9.82 10.24 7.34
N ASP A 183 -11.13 10.24 7.11
CA ASP A 183 -12.07 11.03 7.91
C ASP A 183 -12.92 10.16 8.85
N ALA A 184 -13.68 10.82 9.71
CA ALA A 184 -14.56 10.14 10.64
C ALA A 184 -15.67 9.33 9.93
N HIS A 185 -16.01 9.63 8.68
CA HIS A 185 -17.00 8.88 7.90
C HIS A 185 -16.42 7.54 7.42
N SER A 186 -15.27 7.56 6.75
CA SER A 186 -14.52 6.38 6.32
C SER A 186 -14.21 5.44 7.49
N LEU A 187 -13.81 6.00 8.64
CA LEU A 187 -13.56 5.23 9.86
C LEU A 187 -14.83 4.60 10.44
N ARG A 188 -15.98 5.31 10.40
CA ARG A 188 -17.27 4.76 10.88
C ARG A 188 -17.80 3.64 10.00
N LEU A 189 -17.69 3.77 8.67
CA LEU A 189 -18.14 2.75 7.72
C LEU A 189 -17.48 1.39 8.00
N LEU A 190 -16.22 1.42 8.44
CA LEU A 190 -15.40 0.23 8.67
C LEU A 190 -15.18 -0.08 10.14
N ALA A 191 -15.90 0.57 11.06
CA ALA A 191 -15.71 0.43 12.51
C ALA A 191 -15.98 -0.99 13.05
N HIS A 192 -16.69 -1.83 12.28
CA HIS A 192 -16.94 -3.23 12.61
C HIS A 192 -15.69 -4.12 12.41
N TYR A 193 -14.68 -3.62 11.70
CA TYR A 193 -13.34 -4.20 11.68
C TYR A 193 -12.55 -3.64 12.85
N VAL A 194 -12.48 -4.40 13.95
CA VAL A 194 -11.69 -4.02 15.12
C VAL A 194 -10.21 -4.06 14.70
N PRO A 195 -9.49 -2.93 14.75
CA PRO A 195 -8.08 -2.93 14.39
C PRO A 195 -7.30 -3.85 15.35
N PRO A 196 -6.34 -4.63 14.84
CA PRO A 196 -5.48 -5.48 15.65
C PRO A 196 -4.75 -4.71 16.76
N ARG A 197 -4.32 -5.42 17.82
CA ARG A 197 -3.32 -4.87 18.74
C ARG A 197 -2.03 -4.63 17.96
N GLU A 198 -1.65 -3.36 17.82
CA GLU A 198 -0.39 -2.97 17.17
C GLU A 198 0.81 -3.63 17.87
N ARG A 199 1.79 -4.08 17.07
CA ARG A 199 3.15 -4.28 17.55
C ARG A 199 3.88 -2.95 17.34
N VAL A 200 3.78 -2.06 18.32
CA VAL A 200 4.21 -0.65 18.23
C VAL A 200 5.74 -0.53 18.07
N ALA A 201 6.20 0.29 17.14
CA ALA A 201 7.37 1.15 17.33
C ALA A 201 7.04 2.58 16.88
N PRO A 202 7.85 3.59 17.25
CA PRO A 202 7.52 4.99 17.06
C PRO A 202 7.25 5.30 15.59
N ALA A 203 6.33 6.25 15.41
CA ALA A 203 5.74 6.72 14.16
C ALA A 203 6.63 6.60 12.93
N LEU A 204 6.01 6.21 11.80
CA LEU A 204 6.48 6.52 10.45
C LEU A 204 6.79 8.02 10.35
N ARG A 205 8.03 8.40 10.68
CA ARG A 205 8.54 9.76 10.53
C ARG A 205 9.50 9.77 9.35
N ALA A 206 9.41 10.84 8.56
CA ALA A 206 10.36 11.09 7.49
C ALA A 206 11.79 11.07 8.06
N ASN A 207 12.66 10.25 7.50
CA ASN A 207 14.07 10.64 7.49
C ASN A 207 14.22 11.68 6.37
N ALA A 208 14.78 12.83 6.71
CA ALA A 208 15.35 13.73 5.71
C ALA A 208 16.33 12.95 4.83
N PRO A 209 16.44 13.25 3.52
CA PRO A 209 17.40 12.57 2.67
C PRO A 209 18.79 12.71 3.30
N ALA A 210 19.51 11.59 3.38
CA ALA A 210 20.94 11.61 3.67
C ALA A 210 21.57 12.58 2.67
N ALA A 211 22.22 13.63 3.18
CA ALA A 211 22.97 14.56 2.36
C ALA A 211 23.87 13.75 1.44
N THR A 212 23.63 13.87 0.13
CA THR A 212 24.53 13.31 -0.88
C THR A 212 25.88 13.94 -0.65
N ALA A 213 26.83 13.14 -0.16
CA ALA A 213 28.23 13.49 -0.20
C ALA A 213 28.60 13.65 -1.67
N ASP A 214 28.78 14.91 -2.04
CA ASP A 214 29.43 15.35 -3.26
C ASP A 214 30.79 14.66 -3.36
N THR A 215 30.91 13.71 -4.28
CA THR A 215 32.19 13.40 -4.90
C THR A 215 32.00 13.49 -6.40
N ALA A 216 32.19 14.71 -6.90
CA ALA A 216 32.77 14.97 -8.20
C ALA A 216 33.81 13.89 -8.57
N ARG A 217 33.53 13.12 -9.62
CA ARG A 217 34.57 12.49 -10.44
C ARG A 217 34.38 12.97 -11.87
N SER A 218 35.22 13.95 -12.17
CA SER A 218 35.69 14.35 -13.49
C SER A 218 35.97 13.14 -14.40
N TRP A 219 35.41 13.17 -15.59
CA TRP A 219 35.91 12.42 -16.74
C TRP A 219 36.51 13.44 -17.72
N THR A 220 37.84 13.43 -17.80
CA THR A 220 38.58 13.72 -19.04
C THR A 220 38.59 12.48 -19.90
#